data_AF-A0A431URZ0-F1
#
_entry.id   AF-A0A431URZ0-F1
#
_cell.length_a   1.000
_cell.length_b   1.000
_cell.length_c   1.000
_cell.angle_alpha   90.00
_cell.angle_beta   90.00
_cell.angle_gamma   90.00
#
_symmetry.space_group_name_H-M   'P 1'
#
loop_
_entity.id
_entity.type
_entity.pdbx_description
1 polymer ?
#
loop_
_entity_poly.entity_id
_entity_poly.type
_entity_poly.pdbx_seq_one_letter_code
_entity_poly.pdbx_strand_id
1 'polypeptide(L)'
;MITIRLQLVLLALTIISLFILIRMIARYKLDLKYSLLWLLLGGGFIIFTIFPTTVYYIAKFLSIETPTNALFLLGILFLIAIVFSLTIAISNASNNIKKLSQELGVLKLELSKLKKFDKDNM
;
A
#
# COMPACT_ATOMS: atom_id res chain seq x y z
N MET A 1 -0.04 29.86 -10.15
CA MET A 1 -0.15 28.96 -11.31
C MET A 1 1.03 27.99 -11.27
N ILE A 2 0.78 26.69 -11.38
CA ILE A 2 1.86 25.71 -11.56
C ILE A 2 2.52 26.01 -12.91
N THR A 3 3.86 26.13 -12.92
CA THR A 3 4.59 26.35 -14.17
C THR A 3 4.51 25.09 -15.03
N ILE A 4 4.35 25.26 -16.35
CA ILE A 4 4.23 24.13 -17.30
C ILE A 4 5.39 23.14 -17.19
N ARG A 5 6.58 23.64 -16.82
CA ARG A 5 7.77 22.83 -16.55
C ARG A 5 7.54 21.86 -15.38
N LEU A 6 6.98 22.36 -14.26
CA LEU A 6 6.68 21.54 -13.10
C LEU A 6 5.58 20.52 -13.41
N GLN A 7 4.56 20.92 -14.17
CA GLN A 7 3.46 20.05 -14.59
C GLN A 7 3.96 18.85 -15.42
N LEU A 8 4.86 19.08 -16.38
CA LEU A 8 5.47 18.02 -17.20
C LEU A 8 6.32 17.07 -16.37
N VAL A 9 7.14 17.58 -15.45
CA VAL A 9 7.97 16.75 -14.56
C VAL A 9 7.09 15.89 -13.66
N LEU A 10 6.05 16.46 -13.06
CA LEU A 10 5.10 15.73 -12.22
C LEU A 10 4.38 14.65 -13.01
N LEU A 11 3.88 14.97 -14.20
CA LEU A 11 3.21 14.00 -15.06
C LEU A 11 4.13 12.82 -15.42
N ALA A 12 5.36 13.11 -15.84
CA ALA A 12 6.35 12.08 -16.17
C ALA A 12 6.64 11.18 -14.96
N LEU A 13 6.85 11.77 -13.79
CA LEU A 13 7.11 11.03 -12.55
C LEU A 13 5.93 10.13 -12.16
N THR A 14 4.69 10.63 -12.27
CA THR A 14 3.47 9.86 -11.99
C THR A 14 3.27 8.71 -12.97
N ILE A 15 3.56 8.91 -14.26
CA ILE A 15 3.47 7.85 -15.26
C ILE A 15 4.51 6.77 -15.00
N ILE A 16 5.76 7.16 -14.71
CA ILE A 16 6.85 6.21 -14.40
C ILE A 16 6.50 5.41 -13.14
N SER A 17 6.01 6.06 -12.08
CA SER A 17 5.66 5.37 -10.83
C SER A 17 4.50 4.38 -11.03
N LEU A 18 3.46 4.76 -11.78
CA LEU A 18 2.36 3.86 -12.15
C LEU A 18 2.84 2.69 -13.02
N PHE A 19 3.72 2.93 -13.98
CA PHE A 19 4.31 1.88 -14.80
C PHE A 19 5.07 0.85 -13.95
N ILE A 20 5.88 1.31 -12.99
CA ILE A 20 6.59 0.46 -12.05
C ILE A 20 5.59 -0.34 -11.20
N LEU A 21 4.56 0.32 -10.66
CA LEU A 21 3.50 -0.33 -9.86
C LEU A 21 2.80 -1.43 -10.65
N ILE A 22 2.32 -1.14 -11.85
CA ILE A 22 1.65 -2.10 -12.72
C ILE A 22 2.59 -3.27 -13.05
N ARG A 23 3.86 -3.00 -13.34
CA ARG A 23 4.87 -4.04 -13.58
C ARG A 23 5.09 -4.93 -12.36
N MET A 24 5.07 -4.37 -11.14
CA MET A 24 5.20 -5.15 -9.91
C MET A 24 3.97 -6.04 -9.66
N ILE A 25 2.77 -5.53 -9.93
CA ILE A 25 1.52 -6.31 -9.86
C ILE A 25 1.57 -7.45 -10.89
N ALA A 26 1.93 -7.16 -12.14
CA ALA A 26 2.01 -8.15 -13.22
C ALA A 26 3.09 -9.23 -12.99
N ARG A 27 4.10 -8.94 -12.17
CA ARG A 27 5.15 -9.88 -11.76
C ARG A 27 4.84 -10.59 -10.43
N TYR A 28 3.59 -10.52 -9.95
CA TYR A 28 3.12 -11.11 -8.69
C TYR A 28 3.95 -10.71 -7.46
N LYS A 29 4.64 -9.55 -7.52
CA LYS A 29 5.42 -9.02 -6.39
C LYS A 29 4.56 -8.24 -5.40
N LEU A 30 3.39 -7.80 -5.82
CA LEU A 30 2.41 -7.06 -5.02
C LEU A 30 1.02 -7.62 -5.28
N ASP A 31 0.29 -7.96 -4.22
CA ASP A 31 -1.13 -8.32 -4.36
C ASP A 31 -1.94 -7.09 -4.79
N LEU A 32 -2.86 -7.31 -5.74
CA LEU A 32 -3.73 -6.26 -6.29
C LEU A 32 -4.45 -5.46 -5.19
N LYS A 33 -4.92 -6.15 -4.13
CA LYS A 33 -5.63 -5.55 -2.99
C LYS A 33 -4.84 -4.45 -2.28
N TYR A 34 -3.51 -4.58 -2.18
CA TYR A 34 -2.66 -3.59 -1.52
C TYR A 34 -2.28 -2.44 -2.47
N SER A 35 -2.26 -2.72 -3.77
CA SER A 35 -1.97 -1.71 -4.80
C SER A 35 -3.17 -0.87 -5.21
N LEU A 36 -4.40 -1.25 -4.83
CA LEU A 36 -5.63 -0.56 -5.24
C LEU A 36 -5.62 0.92 -4.86
N LEU A 37 -5.23 1.23 -3.62
CA LEU A 37 -5.11 2.60 -3.14
C LEU A 37 -4.06 3.39 -3.94
N TRP A 38 -2.93 2.76 -4.26
CA TRP A 38 -1.87 3.37 -5.06
C TRP A 38 -2.30 3.66 -6.50
N LEU A 39 -3.03 2.74 -7.13
CA LEU A 39 -3.57 2.93 -8.49
C LEU A 39 -4.60 4.06 -8.52
N LEU A 40 -5.50 4.11 -7.54
CA LEU A 40 -6.48 5.18 -7.39
C LEU A 40 -5.80 6.54 -7.22
N LEU A 41 -4.77 6.59 -6.37
CA LEU A 41 -4.03 7.82 -6.06
C LEU A 41 -3.22 8.30 -7.28
N GLY A 42 -2.53 7.40 -7.97
CA GLY A 42 -1.81 7.73 -9.21
C GLY A 42 -2.74 8.18 -10.33
N GLY A 43 -3.89 7.51 -10.51
CA GLY A 43 -4.93 7.92 -11.45
C GLY A 43 -5.50 9.30 -11.11
N GLY A 44 -5.80 9.55 -9.83
CA GLY A 44 -6.25 10.86 -9.34
C GLY A 44 -5.23 11.96 -9.60
N PHE A 45 -3.93 11.70 -9.40
CA PHE A 45 -2.87 12.66 -9.69
C PHE A 45 -2.76 13.02 -11.17
N ILE A 46 -2.96 12.06 -12.07
CA ILE A 46 -3.02 12.33 -13.52
C ILE A 46 -4.18 13.28 -13.81
N ILE A 47 -5.36 13.03 -13.25
CA ILE A 47 -6.53 13.90 -13.42
C ILE A 47 -6.26 15.31 -12.90
N PHE A 48 -5.66 15.44 -11.71
CA PHE A 48 -5.32 16.75 -11.15
C PHE A 48 -4.25 17.50 -11.95
N THR A 49 -3.33 16.76 -12.57
CA THR A 49 -2.27 17.34 -13.40
C THR A 49 -2.82 17.80 -14.74
N ILE A 50 -3.73 17.05 -15.38
CA ILE A 50 -4.34 17.45 -16.66
C ILE A 50 -5.41 18.52 -16.45
N PHE A 51 -6.20 18.42 -15.38
CA PHE A 51 -7.31 19.32 -15.05
C PHE A 51 -7.14 19.95 -13.66
N PRO A 52 -6.35 21.02 -13.52
CA PRO A 52 -6.12 21.70 -12.24
C PRO A 52 -7.41 22.29 -11.63
N THR A 53 -8.40 22.57 -12.47
CA THR A 53 -9.73 23.05 -12.08
C THR A 53 -10.46 22.07 -11.16
N THR A 54 -10.18 20.77 -11.24
CA THR A 54 -10.77 19.74 -10.36
C THR A 54 -10.43 20.00 -8.89
N VAL A 55 -9.17 20.36 -8.62
CA VAL A 55 -8.71 20.68 -7.25
C VAL A 55 -9.39 21.95 -6.73
N TYR A 56 -9.65 22.92 -7.62
CA TYR A 56 -10.37 24.14 -7.27
C TYR A 56 -11.82 23.86 -6.87
N TYR A 57 -12.52 22.97 -7.58
CA TYR A 57 -13.88 22.56 -7.22
C TYR A 57 -13.92 21.85 -5.86
N ILE A 58 -12.97 20.96 -5.60
CA ILE A 58 -12.84 20.28 -4.30
C ILE A 58 -12.60 21.30 -3.19
N ALA A 59 -11.69 22.25 -3.39
CA ALA A 59 -11.40 23.29 -2.41
C ALA A 59 -12.62 24.15 -2.11
N LYS A 60 -13.37 24.54 -3.15
CA LYS A 60 -14.62 25.30 -3.00
C LYS A 60 -15.69 24.48 -2.26
N PHE A 61 -15.83 23.19 -2.56
CA PHE A 61 -16.78 22.30 -1.89
C PHE A 61 -16.46 22.13 -0.40
N LEU A 62 -15.17 22.05 -0.06
CA LEU A 62 -14.68 21.93 1.31
C LEU A 62 -14.56 23.29 2.03
N SER A 63 -14.94 24.40 1.38
CA SER A 63 -14.76 25.77 1.90
C SER A 63 -13.32 26.09 2.30
N ILE A 64 -12.34 25.57 1.56
CA ILE A 64 -10.92 25.80 1.76
C ILE A 64 -10.47 26.97 0.89
N GLU A 65 -9.86 27.96 1.52
CA GLU A 65 -9.45 29.23 0.89
C GLU A 65 -8.42 29.04 -0.24
N THR A 66 -7.47 28.12 -0.08
CA THR A 66 -6.46 27.82 -1.09
C THR A 66 -6.58 26.39 -1.62
N PRO A 67 -6.62 26.18 -2.96
CA PRO A 67 -6.67 24.84 -3.55
C PRO A 67 -5.52 23.92 -3.13
N THR A 68 -4.36 24.50 -2.84
CA THR A 68 -3.19 23.78 -2.33
C THR A 68 -3.47 23.12 -0.98
N ASN A 69 -4.15 23.81 -0.06
CA ASN A 69 -4.49 23.24 1.26
C ASN A 69 -5.48 22.08 1.14
N ALA A 70 -6.42 22.15 0.19
CA ALA A 70 -7.34 21.05 -0.10
C ALA A 70 -6.58 19.82 -0.61
N LEU A 71 -5.58 20.02 -1.48
CA LEU A 71 -4.73 18.95 -1.98
C LEU A 71 -3.88 18.33 -0.86
N PHE A 72 -3.34 19.14 0.06
CA PHE A 72 -2.62 18.64 1.24
C PHE A 72 -3.53 17.83 2.16
N LEU A 73 -4.73 18.32 2.46
CA LEU A 73 -5.70 17.60 3.30
C LEU A 73 -6.04 16.24 2.68
N LEU A 74 -6.39 16.21 1.39
CA LEU A 74 -6.66 14.96 0.68
C LEU A 74 -5.43 14.04 0.71
N GLY A 75 -4.24 14.57 0.44
CA GLY A 75 -2.99 13.82 0.50
C GLY A 75 -2.76 13.18 1.87
N ILE A 76 -2.99 13.91 2.96
CA ILE A 76 -2.89 13.39 4.32
C ILE A 76 -3.92 12.29 4.57
N LEU A 77 -5.19 12.50 4.18
CA LEU A 77 -6.24 11.47 4.32
C LEU A 77 -5.88 10.20 3.54
N PHE A 78 -5.36 10.34 2.32
CA PHE A 78 -4.87 9.21 1.53
C PHE A 78 -3.67 8.53 2.17
N LEU A 79 -2.70 9.29 2.71
CA LEU A 79 -1.56 8.73 3.43
C LEU A 79 -2.00 7.93 4.65
N ILE A 80 -2.96 8.43 5.42
CA ILE A 80 -3.55 7.70 6.55
C ILE A 80 -4.19 6.39 6.06
N ALA A 81 -4.97 6.43 4.97
CA ALA A 81 -5.58 5.23 4.40
C ALA A 81 -4.53 4.20 3.94
N ILE A 82 -3.44 4.65 3.32
CA ILE A 82 -2.32 3.78 2.90
C ILE A 82 -1.65 3.16 4.13
N VAL A 83 -1.28 3.97 5.12
CA VAL A 83 -0.63 3.48 6.34
C VAL A 83 -1.54 2.49 7.06
N PHE A 84 -2.83 2.78 7.16
CA PHE A 84 -3.80 1.87 7.78
C PHE A 84 -3.89 0.53 7.02
N SER A 85 -3.95 0.57 5.68
CA SER A 85 -3.91 -0.64 4.84
C SER A 85 -2.63 -1.45 5.07
N LEU A 86 -1.48 -0.79 5.20
CA LEU A 86 -0.21 -1.42 5.54
C LEU A 86 -0.22 -2.02 6.95
N THR A 87 -0.80 -1.32 7.94
CA THR A 87 -0.96 -1.84 9.30
C THR A 87 -1.77 -3.14 9.31
N ILE A 88 -2.86 -3.22 8.52
CA ILE A 88 -3.64 -4.47 8.37
C ILE A 88 -2.79 -5.57 7.74
N ALA A 89 -2.05 -5.26 6.67
CA ALA A 89 -1.18 -6.23 6.00
C ALA A 89 -0.12 -6.81 6.95
N ILE A 90 0.53 -5.94 7.73
CA ILE A 90 1.54 -6.31 8.73
C ILE A 90 0.92 -7.13 9.86
N SER A 91 -0.26 -6.75 10.35
CA SER A 91 -0.98 -7.49 11.39
C SER A 91 -1.30 -8.93 10.95
N ASN A 92 -1.80 -9.09 9.72
CA ASN A 92 -2.07 -10.41 9.14
C ASN A 92 -0.79 -11.24 8.97
N ALA A 93 0.30 -10.63 8.48
CA ALA A 93 1.58 -11.31 8.38
C ALA A 93 2.11 -11.77 9.76
N SER A 94 2.00 -10.93 10.78
CA SER A 94 2.36 -11.28 12.16
C SER A 94 1.56 -12.47 12.69
N ASN A 95 0.24 -12.51 12.44
CA ASN A 95 -0.61 -13.62 12.82
C ASN A 95 -0.22 -14.93 12.12
N ASN A 96 0.12 -14.87 10.84
CA ASN A 96 0.57 -16.04 10.09
C ASN A 96 1.92 -16.57 10.61
N ILE A 97 2.87 -15.68 10.92
CA ILE A 97 4.15 -16.06 11.53
C ILE A 97 3.94 -16.73 12.89
N LYS A 98 3.04 -16.19 13.72
CA LYS A 98 2.70 -16.80 15.03
C LYS A 98 2.14 -18.21 14.86
N LYS A 99 1.19 -18.41 13.94
CA LYS A 99 0.61 -19.74 13.66
C LYS A 99 1.67 -20.72 13.19
N LEU A 100 2.52 -20.33 12.24
CA LEU A 100 3.59 -21.18 11.72
C LEU A 100 4.59 -21.56 12.83
N SER A 101 4.91 -20.62 13.72
CA SER A 101 5.78 -20.89 14.88
C SER A 101 5.16 -21.90 15.85
N GLN A 102 3.85 -21.83 16.07
CA GLN A 102 3.11 -22.78 16.90
C GLN A 102 3.10 -24.19 16.27
N GLU A 103 2.79 -24.29 14.97
CA GLU A 103 2.82 -25.56 14.23
C GLU A 103 4.22 -26.19 14.26
N LEU A 104 5.28 -25.39 14.06
CA LEU A 104 6.66 -25.83 14.18
C LEU A 104 6.96 -26.36 15.59
N GLY A 105 6.44 -25.70 16.63
CA GLY A 105 6.58 -26.11 18.02
C GLY A 105 5.93 -27.48 18.29
N VAL A 106 4.71 -27.69 17.83
CA VAL A 106 3.98 -28.97 17.94
C VAL A 106 4.74 -30.08 17.20
N LEU A 107 5.17 -29.82 15.96
CA LEU A 107 5.91 -30.80 15.16
C LEU A 107 7.23 -31.21 15.83
N LYS A 108 7.97 -30.27 16.41
CA LYS A 108 9.20 -30.57 17.17
C LYS A 108 8.92 -31.42 18.40
N LEU A 109 7.80 -31.18 19.09
CA LEU A 109 7.40 -31.96 20.26
C LEU A 109 7.08 -33.41 19.87
N GLU A 110 6.30 -33.62 18.81
CA GLU A 110 5.98 -34.97 18.31
C GLU A 110 7.24 -35.74 17.90
N LEU A 111 8.15 -35.09 17.17
CA LEU A 111 9.42 -35.69 16.77
C LEU A 111 10.29 -36.06 17.98
N SER A 112 10.26 -35.26 19.04
CA SER A 112 10.97 -35.56 20.29
C SER A 112 10.36 -36.75 21.03
N LYS A 113 9.03 -36.92 21.00
CA LYS A 113 8.34 -38.08 21.58
C LYS A 113 8.66 -39.36 20.82
N LEU A 114 8.63 -39.32 19.48
CA LEU A 114 8.99 -40.45 18.62
C LEU A 114 10.43 -40.91 18.87
N LYS A 115 11.39 -39.99 18.96
CA LYS A 115 12.79 -40.32 19.27
C LYS A 115 12.99 -40.93 20.66
N LYS A 116 12.20 -40.53 21.66
CA LYS A 116 12.24 -41.15 22.99
C LYS A 116 11.65 -42.56 22.97
N PHE A 117 10.53 -42.75 22.29
CA PHE A 117 9.91 -44.06 22.14
C PHE A 117 10.85 -45.06 21.47
N ASP A 118 11.52 -44.67 20.38
CA ASP A 118 12.51 -45.54 19.71
C ASP A 118 13.67 -45.95 20.63
N LYS A 119 14.12 -45.02 21.49
CA LYS A 119 15.19 -45.27 22.46
C LYS A 119 14.77 -46.17 23.63
N ASP A 120 13.52 -46.11 24.07
CA ASP A 120 13.00 -46.93 25.17
C ASP A 120 12.66 -48.37 24.72
N ASN A 121 12.54 -48.62 23.41
CA ASN A 121 12.25 -49.94 22.82
C ASN A 121 13.50 -50.68 22.28
N MET A 122 14.70 -50.13 22.50
CA MET A 122 15.98 -50.71 22.08
C MET A 122 16.82 -51.11 23.30
#